data_AF-V5WIW6-F1
#
_entry.id   AF-V5WIW6-F1
#
_cell.length_a   1.000
_cell.length_b   1.000
_cell.length_c   1.000
_cell.angle_alpha   90.00
_cell.angle_beta   90.00
_cell.angle_gamma   90.00
#
_symmetry.space_group_name_H-M   'P 1'
#
loop_
_entity.id
_entity.type
_entity.pdbx_description
1 polymer ?
#
loop_
_entity_poly.entity_id
_entity_poly.type
_entity_poly.pdbx_seq_one_letter_code
_entity_poly.pdbx_strand_id
1 'polypeptide(L)'
;MRRFPPFLKFLAYSILIVAALITLYPVLRVISISFRPHNMILTTGLSLFPDSPTLENYLQLFTERSFLLWIGGSLAITGVTAGLAVSIATLSAYALTRWKFRLRNSILLSIFFTQLIPGSVMLVPTYLMILKLNLVNTYPGLLLSYAIATVPFSIWLLRGYFMGIDVEPEEAAMIDGAGPLRIFYSVLLPQAVPVPAVIFMKVSGALHTGLARGSGKGMGNR
;
A
#
# COMPACT_ATOMS: atom_id res chain seq x y z
N MET A 1 26.30 -7.91 -24.99
CA MET A 1 26.15 -6.68 -24.16
C MET A 1 26.65 -5.48 -24.94
N ARG A 2 25.77 -4.66 -25.54
CA ARG A 2 26.17 -3.43 -26.25
C ARG A 2 26.64 -2.40 -25.22
N ARG A 3 27.92 -2.06 -25.18
CA ARG A 3 28.44 -0.97 -24.34
C ARG A 3 27.98 0.35 -24.96
N PHE A 4 27.06 1.05 -24.30
CA PHE A 4 26.68 2.40 -24.69
C PHE A 4 27.92 3.31 -24.77
N PRO A 5 28.00 4.21 -25.75
CA PRO A 5 29.10 5.16 -25.84
C PRO A 5 29.16 6.03 -24.55
N PRO A 6 30.36 6.44 -24.12
CA PRO A 6 30.54 7.17 -22.85
C PRO A 6 29.70 8.46 -22.78
N PHE A 7 29.45 9.11 -23.92
CA PHE A 7 28.60 10.29 -24.03
C PHE A 7 27.13 10.03 -23.66
N LEU A 8 26.54 8.91 -24.10
CA LEU A 8 25.15 8.57 -23.74
C LEU A 8 25.01 8.30 -22.25
N LYS A 9 26.02 7.71 -21.62
CA LYS A 9 26.04 7.50 -20.17
C LYS A 9 26.09 8.83 -19.43
N PHE A 10 26.97 9.74 -19.85
CA PHE A 10 27.06 11.08 -19.28
C PHE A 10 25.72 11.81 -19.38
N LEU A 11 25.12 11.85 -20.57
CA LEU A 11 23.80 12.47 -20.78
C LEU A 11 22.71 11.82 -19.91
N ALA A 12 22.67 10.49 -19.83
CA ALA A 12 21.72 9.77 -18.98
C ALA A 12 21.91 10.13 -17.50
N TYR A 13 23.15 10.18 -17.01
CA TYR A 13 23.42 10.59 -15.63
C TYR A 13 23.05 12.05 -15.38
N SER A 14 23.32 12.97 -16.31
CA SER A 14 22.91 14.36 -16.18
C SER A 14 21.39 14.50 -16.08
N ILE A 15 20.64 13.79 -16.94
CA ILE A 15 19.17 13.78 -16.89
C ILE A 15 18.68 13.19 -15.56
N LEU A 16 19.27 12.09 -15.10
CA LEU A 16 18.91 11.48 -13.81
C LEU A 16 19.20 12.40 -12.63
N ILE A 17 20.32 13.12 -12.63
CA ILE A 17 20.66 14.09 -11.58
C ILE A 17 19.66 15.23 -11.56
N VAL A 18 19.33 15.81 -12.72
CA VAL A 18 18.33 16.88 -12.82
C VAL A 18 16.95 16.39 -12.36
N ALA A 19 16.52 15.19 -12.78
CA ALA A 19 15.28 14.59 -12.32
C ALA A 19 15.27 14.32 -10.80
N ALA A 20 16.40 13.88 -10.24
CA ALA A 20 16.55 13.69 -8.79
C ALA A 20 16.46 15.02 -8.02
N LEU A 21 17.07 16.09 -8.53
CA LEU A 21 16.99 17.41 -7.90
C LEU A 21 15.56 17.97 -7.94
N ILE A 22 14.86 17.82 -9.06
CA ILE A 22 13.46 18.25 -9.20
C ILE A 22 12.54 17.48 -8.24
N THR A 23 12.75 16.18 -8.08
CA THR A 23 11.94 15.35 -7.17
C THR A 23 12.27 15.58 -5.69
N LEU A 24 13.53 15.89 -5.35
CA LEU A 24 13.96 16.21 -3.99
C LEU A 24 13.55 17.61 -3.53
N TYR A 25 13.45 18.57 -4.45
CA TYR A 25 13.09 19.95 -4.11
C TYR A 25 11.84 20.10 -3.23
N PRO A 26 10.66 19.51 -3.54
CA PRO A 26 9.49 19.62 -2.66
C PRO A 26 9.70 18.96 -1.29
N VAL A 27 10.48 17.88 -1.21
CA VAL A 27 10.79 17.21 0.07
C VAL A 27 11.65 18.13 0.94
N LEU A 28 12.70 18.72 0.36
CA LEU A 28 13.56 19.69 1.04
C LEU A 28 12.77 20.92 1.49
N ARG A 29 11.76 21.35 0.72
CA ARG A 29 10.85 22.45 1.10
C ARG A 29 9.99 22.11 2.31
N VAL A 30 9.42 20.91 2.37
CA VAL A 30 8.64 20.48 3.54
C VAL A 30 9.51 20.43 4.80
N ILE A 31 10.73 19.91 4.68
CA ILE A 31 11.71 19.90 5.78
C ILE A 31 12.07 21.33 6.19
N SER A 32 12.30 22.24 5.25
CA SER A 32 12.57 23.66 5.55
C SER A 32 11.43 24.32 6.32
N ILE A 33 10.19 24.08 5.88
CA ILE A 33 8.99 24.66 6.51
C ILE A 33 8.78 24.12 7.93
N SER A 34 9.14 22.87 8.23
CA SER A 34 8.99 22.32 9.58
C SER A 34 9.89 22.99 10.63
N PHE A 35 10.96 23.66 10.21
CA PHE A 35 11.81 24.49 11.08
C PHE A 35 11.43 25.97 11.12
N ARG A 36 10.38 26.41 10.40
CA ARG A 36 9.96 27.82 10.43
C ARG A 36 9.10 28.12 11.67
N PRO A 37 9.27 29.27 12.34
CA PRO A 37 8.41 29.68 13.43
C PRO A 37 6.96 29.89 12.95
N HIS A 38 6.00 29.73 13.86
CA HIS A 38 4.55 29.69 13.56
C HIS A 38 4.06 30.91 12.75
N ASN A 39 4.66 32.07 12.97
CA ASN A 39 4.35 33.34 12.30
C ASN A 39 4.83 33.43 10.84
N MET A 40 5.64 32.48 10.36
CA MET A 40 6.23 32.51 9.00
C MET A 40 5.84 31.30 8.12
N ILE A 41 4.89 30.46 8.54
CA ILE A 41 4.47 29.26 7.80
C ILE A 41 3.86 29.60 6.43
N LEU A 42 3.14 30.73 6.32
CA LEU A 42 2.46 31.16 5.08
C LEU A 42 3.31 32.03 4.15
N THR A 43 4.60 32.24 4.45
CA THR A 43 5.47 33.03 3.57
C THR A 43 5.81 32.27 2.28
N THR A 44 5.46 32.86 1.14
CA THR A 44 5.66 32.32 -0.22
C THR A 44 7.11 32.34 -0.71
N GLY A 45 8.06 32.74 0.13
CA GLY A 45 9.48 32.82 -0.23
C GLY A 45 10.02 31.46 -0.71
N LEU A 46 10.77 31.47 -1.82
CA LEU A 46 11.43 30.29 -2.39
C LEU A 46 12.68 29.84 -1.61
N SER A 47 13.00 30.49 -0.48
CA SER A 47 14.18 30.13 0.32
C SER A 47 14.09 28.70 0.85
N LEU A 48 15.15 27.92 0.61
CA LEU A 48 15.31 26.57 1.17
C LEU A 48 15.79 26.59 2.62
N PHE A 49 16.48 27.65 3.03
CA PHE A 49 16.94 27.84 4.40
C PHE A 49 16.05 28.88 5.08
N PRO A 50 15.44 28.58 6.24
CA PRO A 50 14.67 29.56 6.99
C PRO A 50 15.62 30.58 7.63
N ASP A 51 15.22 31.86 7.66
CA ASP A 51 16.01 32.94 8.25
C ASP A 51 16.15 32.80 9.79
N SER A 52 15.25 32.03 10.42
CA SER A 52 15.26 31.75 11.85
C SER A 52 14.78 30.32 12.11
N PRO A 53 15.65 29.30 12.01
CA PRO A 53 15.27 27.92 12.28
C PRO A 53 14.94 27.72 13.76
N THR A 54 13.81 27.08 14.06
CA THR A 54 13.40 26.72 15.42
C THR A 54 12.99 25.25 15.51
N LEU A 55 13.15 24.66 16.70
CA LEU A 55 12.71 23.29 17.02
C LEU A 55 11.36 23.24 17.75
N GLU A 56 10.73 24.39 17.95
CA GLU A 56 9.51 24.55 18.74
C GLU A 56 8.34 23.74 18.16
N ASN A 57 8.21 23.68 16.84
CA ASN A 57 7.20 22.85 16.17
C ASN A 57 7.34 21.37 16.53
N TYR A 58 8.57 20.86 16.64
CA TYR A 58 8.82 19.46 17.02
C TYR A 58 8.55 19.25 18.51
N LEU A 59 8.96 20.18 19.36
CA LEU A 59 8.75 20.09 20.80
C LEU A 59 7.24 20.06 21.12
N GLN A 60 6.47 21.01 20.59
CA GLN A 60 5.00 21.03 20.69
C GLN A 60 4.35 19.76 20.13
N LEU A 61 4.86 19.23 19.03
CA LEU A 61 4.35 17.98 18.43
C LEU A 61 4.50 16.77 19.36
N PHE A 62 5.60 16.68 20.10
CA PHE A 62 5.87 15.57 21.01
C PHE A 62 5.33 15.76 22.44
N THR A 63 5.15 17.00 22.90
CA THR A 63 4.70 17.29 24.28
C THR A 63 3.21 17.60 24.39
N GLU A 64 2.64 18.38 23.48
CA GLU A 64 1.26 18.88 23.60
C GLU A 64 0.26 18.03 22.83
N ARG A 65 0.72 17.31 21.81
CA ARG A 65 -0.12 16.45 20.98
C ARG A 65 0.12 15.00 21.35
N SER A 66 -0.96 14.22 21.41
CA SER A 66 -0.91 12.74 21.45
C SER A 66 -0.37 12.13 20.15
N PHE A 67 0.56 12.80 19.47
CA PHE A 67 1.04 12.50 18.13
C PHE A 67 1.57 11.06 18.01
N LEU A 68 2.34 10.60 19.00
CA LEU A 68 2.85 9.23 19.03
C LEU A 68 1.73 8.18 19.14
N LEU A 69 0.67 8.46 19.90
CA LEU A 69 -0.51 7.58 19.99
C LEU A 69 -1.26 7.52 18.66
N TRP A 70 -1.37 8.65 17.95
CA TRP A 70 -2.06 8.72 16.66
C TRP A 70 -1.28 8.01 15.55
N ILE A 71 0.05 8.16 15.53
CA ILE A 71 0.93 7.42 14.63
C ILE A 71 0.86 5.92 14.94
N GLY A 72 1.00 5.55 16.21
CA GLY A 72 0.97 4.15 16.64
C GLY A 72 -0.36 3.48 16.27
N GLY A 73 -1.49 4.14 16.55
CA GLY A 73 -2.81 3.66 16.17
C GLY A 73 -2.97 3.52 14.65
N SER A 74 -2.58 4.53 13.88
CA SER A 74 -2.68 4.51 12.41
C SER A 74 -1.81 3.41 11.79
N LEU A 75 -0.59 3.22 12.30
CA LEU A 75 0.33 2.18 11.85
C LEU A 75 -0.20 0.79 12.19
N ALA A 76 -0.73 0.59 13.40
CA ALA A 76 -1.31 -0.68 13.82
C ALA A 76 -2.53 -1.04 12.95
N ILE A 77 -3.47 -0.11 12.77
CA ILE A 77 -4.67 -0.33 11.95
C ILE A 77 -4.29 -0.63 10.50
N THR A 78 -3.35 0.13 9.95
CA THR A 78 -2.86 -0.04 8.58
C THR A 78 -2.17 -1.38 8.40
N GLY A 79 -1.28 -1.76 9.33
CA GLY A 79 -0.56 -3.03 9.30
C GLY A 79 -1.49 -4.23 9.39
N VAL A 80 -2.44 -4.21 10.34
CA VAL A 80 -3.44 -5.29 10.49
C VAL A 80 -4.33 -5.40 9.26
N THR A 81 -4.83 -4.27 8.74
CA THR A 81 -5.70 -4.25 7.56
C THR A 81 -4.95 -4.77 6.31
N ALA A 82 -3.74 -4.30 6.09
CA ALA A 82 -2.90 -4.75 4.98
C ALA A 82 -2.55 -6.23 5.10
N GLY A 83 -2.15 -6.68 6.29
CA GLY A 83 -1.81 -8.09 6.55
C GLY A 83 -2.99 -9.03 6.30
N LEU A 84 -4.19 -8.67 6.77
CA LEU A 84 -5.39 -9.46 6.54
C LEU A 84 -5.79 -9.49 5.05
N ALA A 85 -5.77 -8.34 4.37
CA ALA A 85 -6.08 -8.27 2.94
C ALA A 85 -5.10 -9.10 2.09
N VAL A 86 -3.80 -9.01 2.39
CA VAL A 86 -2.75 -9.80 1.73
C VAL A 86 -2.93 -11.29 2.01
N SER A 87 -3.23 -11.66 3.25
CA SER A 87 -3.45 -13.07 3.62
C SER A 87 -4.64 -13.67 2.87
N ILE A 88 -5.76 -12.95 2.83
CA ILE A 88 -6.96 -13.35 2.07
C ILE A 88 -6.61 -13.49 0.58
N ALA A 89 -5.93 -12.50 -0.01
CA ALA A 89 -5.55 -12.54 -1.41
C ALA A 89 -4.60 -13.69 -1.74
N THR A 90 -3.64 -13.98 -0.86
CA THR A 90 -2.63 -15.04 -1.04
C THR A 90 -3.27 -16.42 -1.00
N LEU A 91 -4.13 -16.69 -0.01
CA LEU A 91 -4.88 -17.94 0.07
C LEU A 91 -5.85 -18.10 -1.11
N SER A 92 -6.56 -17.04 -1.48
CA SER A 92 -7.48 -17.05 -2.64
C SER A 92 -6.72 -17.32 -3.94
N ALA A 93 -5.57 -16.69 -4.14
CA ALA A 93 -4.74 -16.90 -5.32
C ALA A 93 -4.19 -18.32 -5.38
N TYR A 94 -3.78 -18.90 -4.24
CA TYR A 94 -3.32 -20.29 -4.17
C TYR A 94 -4.43 -21.25 -4.60
N ALA A 95 -5.61 -21.10 -4.00
CA ALA A 95 -6.80 -21.88 -4.33
C ALA A 95 -7.16 -21.76 -5.83
N LEU A 96 -7.16 -20.54 -6.36
CA LEU A 96 -7.48 -20.26 -7.78
C LEU A 96 -6.36 -20.65 -8.75
N THR A 97 -5.17 -20.99 -8.27
CA THR A 97 -4.05 -21.43 -9.11
C THR A 97 -3.96 -22.95 -9.16
N ARG A 98 -3.98 -23.61 -7.99
CA ARG A 98 -3.73 -25.05 -7.87
C ARG A 98 -5.00 -25.90 -7.96
N TRP A 99 -6.16 -25.44 -7.46
CA TRP A 99 -7.40 -26.22 -7.58
C TRP A 99 -8.10 -26.00 -8.91
N LYS A 100 -8.52 -27.12 -9.52
CA LYS A 100 -9.37 -27.16 -10.72
C LYS A 100 -10.80 -27.42 -10.30
N PHE A 101 -11.68 -26.45 -10.48
CA PHE A 101 -13.12 -26.58 -10.22
C PHE A 101 -13.92 -25.81 -11.28
N ARG A 102 -15.19 -26.20 -11.48
CA ARG A 102 -16.02 -25.76 -12.62
C ARG A 102 -16.16 -24.24 -12.76
N LEU A 103 -16.25 -23.50 -11.65
CA LEU A 103 -16.45 -22.04 -11.64
C LEU A 103 -15.14 -21.22 -11.61
N ARG A 104 -13.97 -21.85 -11.66
CA ARG A 104 -12.67 -21.18 -11.50
C ARG A 104 -12.52 -19.99 -12.45
N ASN A 105 -12.78 -20.21 -13.74
CA ASN A 105 -12.62 -19.18 -14.77
C ASN A 105 -13.66 -18.06 -14.62
N SER A 106 -14.90 -18.40 -14.26
CA SER A 106 -15.94 -17.41 -13.98
C SER A 106 -15.59 -16.52 -12.80
N ILE A 107 -15.05 -17.09 -11.70
CA ILE A 107 -14.61 -16.30 -10.54
C ILE A 107 -13.47 -15.37 -10.94
N LEU A 108 -12.47 -15.85 -11.68
CA LEU A 108 -11.35 -15.03 -12.14
C LEU A 108 -11.81 -13.87 -13.03
N LEU A 109 -12.71 -14.14 -13.98
CA LEU A 109 -13.30 -13.11 -14.83
C LEU A 109 -14.10 -12.10 -14.01
N SER A 110 -14.92 -12.54 -13.05
CA SER A 110 -15.65 -11.63 -12.15
C SER A 110 -14.70 -10.72 -11.36
N ILE A 111 -13.65 -11.28 -10.77
CA ILE A 111 -12.61 -10.51 -10.06
C ILE A 111 -11.96 -9.50 -11.01
N PHE A 112 -11.66 -9.90 -12.25
CA PHE A 112 -11.09 -8.99 -13.26
C PHE A 112 -12.03 -7.84 -13.61
N PHE A 113 -13.32 -8.12 -13.84
CA PHE A 113 -14.31 -7.09 -14.17
C PHE A 113 -14.47 -6.05 -13.07
N THR A 114 -14.35 -6.43 -11.78
CA THR A 114 -14.38 -5.44 -10.69
C THR A 114 -13.28 -4.38 -10.80
N GLN A 115 -12.15 -4.70 -11.44
CA GLN A 115 -11.02 -3.78 -11.61
C GLN A 115 -11.17 -2.84 -12.79
N LEU A 116 -12.13 -3.09 -13.69
CA LEU A 116 -12.45 -2.15 -14.77
C LEU A 116 -13.28 -0.96 -14.26
N ILE A 117 -13.93 -1.11 -13.11
CA ILE A 117 -14.73 -0.03 -12.53
C ILE A 117 -13.78 0.94 -11.81
N PRO A 118 -13.80 2.24 -12.16
CA PRO A 118 -12.94 3.22 -11.52
C PRO A 118 -13.27 3.35 -10.03
N GLY A 119 -12.24 3.39 -9.20
CA GLY A 119 -12.38 3.42 -7.74
C GLY A 119 -13.18 4.62 -7.22
N SER A 120 -13.21 5.74 -7.95
CA SER A 120 -14.03 6.91 -7.61
C SER A 120 -15.54 6.61 -7.63
N VAL A 121 -15.99 5.77 -8.57
CA VAL A 121 -17.40 5.36 -8.68
C VAL A 121 -17.75 4.33 -7.59
N MET A 122 -16.78 3.54 -7.14
CA MET A 122 -16.96 2.54 -6.08
C MET A 122 -17.11 3.13 -4.67
N LEU A 123 -16.85 4.42 -4.47
CA LEU A 123 -16.93 5.06 -3.16
C LEU A 123 -18.35 5.02 -2.58
N VAL A 124 -19.34 5.47 -3.35
CA VAL A 124 -20.76 5.50 -2.93
C VAL A 124 -21.29 4.10 -2.58
N PRO A 125 -21.18 3.08 -3.44
CA PRO A 125 -21.71 1.75 -3.13
C PRO A 125 -20.99 1.11 -1.93
N THR A 126 -19.68 1.30 -1.80
CA THR A 126 -18.92 0.80 -0.65
C THR A 126 -19.38 1.45 0.66
N TYR A 127 -19.60 2.77 0.65
CA TYR A 127 -20.13 3.48 1.82
C TYR A 127 -21.54 3.01 2.20
N LEU A 128 -22.44 2.86 1.22
CA LEU A 128 -23.79 2.35 1.46
C LEU A 128 -23.77 0.91 2.02
N MET A 129 -22.84 0.07 1.56
CA MET A 129 -22.67 -1.28 2.08
C MET A 129 -22.23 -1.26 3.56
N ILE A 130 -21.23 -0.45 3.91
CA ILE A 130 -20.76 -0.28 5.29
C ILE A 130 -21.88 0.26 6.18
N LEU A 131 -22.69 1.20 5.68
CA LEU A 131 -23.84 1.76 6.38
C LEU A 131 -24.91 0.70 6.64
N LYS A 132 -25.27 -0.10 5.63
CA LYS A 132 -26.24 -1.20 5.78
C LYS A 132 -25.77 -2.29 6.76
N LEU A 133 -24.46 -2.52 6.84
CA LEU A 133 -23.86 -3.47 7.77
C LEU A 133 -23.67 -2.89 9.18
N ASN A 134 -24.04 -1.63 9.43
CA ASN A 134 -23.78 -0.92 10.68
C ASN A 134 -22.29 -0.90 11.09
N LEU A 135 -21.39 -0.93 10.11
CA LEU A 135 -19.94 -0.92 10.32
C LEU A 135 -19.33 0.49 10.21
N VAL A 136 -20.16 1.54 10.23
CA VAL A 136 -19.73 2.93 10.13
C VAL A 136 -18.87 3.29 11.34
N ASN A 137 -17.74 3.96 11.13
CA ASN A 137 -16.77 4.34 12.17
C ASN A 137 -16.20 3.16 12.98
N THR A 138 -16.15 1.96 12.40
CA THR A 138 -15.56 0.77 13.04
C THR A 138 -14.34 0.25 12.27
N TYR A 139 -13.42 -0.44 12.96
CA TYR A 139 -12.27 -1.08 12.32
C TYR A 139 -12.64 -2.12 11.26
N PRO A 140 -13.64 -3.00 11.47
CA PRO A 140 -14.06 -3.94 10.43
C PRO A 140 -14.64 -3.26 9.20
N GLY A 141 -15.36 -2.13 9.36
CA GLY A 141 -15.85 -1.33 8.23
C GLY A 141 -14.73 -0.73 7.40
N LEU A 142 -13.68 -0.23 8.08
CA LEU A 142 -12.47 0.25 7.42
C LEU A 142 -11.78 -0.87 6.64
N LEU A 143 -11.57 -2.02 7.29
CA LEU A 143 -10.94 -3.19 6.68
C LEU A 143 -11.72 -3.65 5.44
N LEU A 144 -13.04 -3.74 5.55
CA LEU A 144 -13.90 -4.17 4.45
C LEU A 144 -13.79 -3.22 3.25
N SER A 145 -13.82 -1.90 3.51
CA SER A 145 -13.65 -0.87 2.47
C SER A 145 -12.35 -1.05 1.70
N TYR A 146 -11.24 -1.23 2.42
CA TYR A 146 -9.93 -1.44 1.80
C TYR A 146 -9.81 -2.80 1.10
N ALA A 147 -10.37 -3.86 1.68
CA ALA A 147 -10.34 -5.19 1.10
C ALA A 147 -11.05 -5.23 -0.25
N ILE A 148 -12.22 -4.58 -0.37
CA ILE A 148 -12.98 -4.48 -1.64
C ILE A 148 -12.11 -3.87 -2.75
N ALA A 149 -11.34 -2.82 -2.45
CA ALA A 149 -10.51 -2.15 -3.44
C ALA A 149 -9.21 -2.90 -3.76
N THR A 150 -8.62 -3.61 -2.80
CA THR A 150 -7.23 -4.10 -2.90
C THR A 150 -7.13 -5.60 -3.19
N VAL A 151 -8.03 -6.41 -2.64
CA VAL A 151 -7.99 -7.88 -2.75
C VAL A 151 -8.10 -8.36 -4.20
N PRO A 152 -9.00 -7.84 -5.06
CA PRO A 152 -9.16 -8.40 -6.41
C PRO A 152 -7.89 -8.24 -7.27
N PHE A 153 -7.26 -7.06 -7.23
CA PHE A 153 -5.97 -6.83 -7.89
C PHE A 153 -4.88 -7.76 -7.34
N SER A 154 -4.83 -7.90 -6.01
CA SER A 154 -3.84 -8.71 -5.32
C SER A 154 -3.94 -10.18 -5.71
N ILE A 155 -5.17 -10.72 -5.82
CA ILE A 155 -5.42 -12.09 -6.29
C ILE A 155 -4.87 -12.29 -7.69
N TRP A 156 -5.12 -11.35 -8.61
CA TRP A 156 -4.63 -11.44 -9.98
C TRP A 156 -3.11 -11.42 -10.07
N LEU A 157 -2.46 -10.52 -9.32
CA LEU A 157 -1.02 -10.41 -9.29
C LEU A 157 -0.37 -11.69 -8.70
N LEU A 158 -0.88 -12.17 -7.56
CA LEU A 158 -0.39 -13.38 -6.90
C LEU A 158 -0.61 -14.61 -7.77
N ARG A 159 -1.78 -14.73 -8.43
CA ARG A 159 -2.04 -15.82 -9.37
C ARG A 159 -1.07 -15.78 -10.54
N GLY A 160 -0.82 -14.61 -11.12
CA GLY A 160 0.16 -14.42 -12.20
C GLY A 160 1.53 -14.96 -11.81
N TYR A 161 1.95 -14.67 -10.57
CA TYR A 161 3.22 -15.16 -10.03
C TYR A 161 3.20 -16.66 -9.72
N PHE A 162 2.19 -17.17 -9.02
CA PHE A 162 2.08 -18.59 -8.66
C PHE A 162 2.02 -19.52 -9.88
N MET A 163 1.47 -19.06 -11.01
CA MET A 163 1.49 -19.83 -12.27
C MET A 163 2.90 -19.99 -12.84
N GLY A 164 3.84 -19.10 -12.50
CA GLY A 164 5.23 -19.19 -12.93
C GLY A 164 6.13 -20.01 -12.01
N ILE A 165 5.61 -20.53 -10.88
CA ILE A 165 6.35 -21.40 -9.97
C ILE A 165 6.12 -22.86 -10.37
N ASP A 166 7.22 -23.59 -10.55
CA ASP A 166 7.23 -25.02 -10.89
C ASP A 166 6.46 -25.84 -9.85
N VAL A 167 5.69 -26.81 -10.33
CA VAL A 167 4.78 -27.63 -9.51
C VAL A 167 5.49 -28.86 -8.93
N GLU A 168 6.63 -29.26 -9.49
CA GLU A 168 7.44 -30.41 -9.07
C GLU A 168 7.71 -30.48 -7.56
N PRO A 169 8.16 -29.40 -6.87
CA PRO A 169 8.40 -29.47 -5.42
C PRO A 169 7.10 -29.61 -4.61
N GLU A 170 5.96 -29.17 -5.14
CA GLU A 170 4.66 -29.38 -4.50
C GLU A 170 4.22 -30.84 -4.64
N GLU A 171 4.39 -31.44 -5.82
CA GLU A 171 4.08 -32.86 -6.06
C GLU A 171 4.99 -33.79 -5.23
N ALA A 172 6.27 -33.48 -5.10
CA ALA A 172 7.19 -34.21 -4.22
C ALA A 172 6.70 -34.17 -2.76
N ALA A 173 6.32 -32.99 -2.26
CA ALA A 173 5.77 -32.85 -0.91
C ALA A 173 4.42 -33.59 -0.74
N MET A 174 3.59 -33.67 -1.79
CA MET A 174 2.36 -34.48 -1.77
C MET A 174 2.66 -35.99 -1.66
N ILE A 175 3.69 -36.48 -2.35
CA ILE A 175 4.15 -37.87 -2.25
C ILE A 175 4.65 -38.18 -0.84
N ASP A 176 5.32 -37.22 -0.19
CA ASP A 176 5.74 -37.29 1.22
C ASP A 176 4.58 -37.15 2.23
N GLY A 177 3.32 -37.06 1.75
CA GLY A 177 2.13 -36.98 2.58
C GLY A 177 1.85 -35.59 3.16
N ALA A 178 2.48 -34.52 2.65
CA ALA A 178 2.17 -33.16 3.07
C ALA A 178 0.77 -32.73 2.61
N GLY A 179 -0.04 -32.21 3.54
CA GLY A 179 -1.34 -31.65 3.21
C GLY A 179 -1.25 -30.29 2.48
N PRO A 180 -2.34 -29.83 1.82
CA PRO A 180 -2.32 -28.62 0.98
C PRO A 180 -1.90 -27.33 1.69
N LEU A 181 -2.28 -27.18 2.97
CA LEU A 181 -1.86 -26.03 3.78
C LEU A 181 -0.38 -26.10 4.14
N ARG A 182 0.16 -27.30 4.40
CA ARG A 182 1.59 -27.47 4.66
C ARG A 182 2.39 -27.12 3.42
N ILE A 183 2.01 -27.66 2.26
CA ILE A 183 2.63 -27.34 0.96
C ILE A 183 2.62 -25.84 0.69
N PHE A 184 1.48 -25.18 0.95
CA PHE A 184 1.38 -23.72 0.81
C PHE A 184 2.43 -22.99 1.65
N TYR A 185 2.51 -23.27 2.95
CA TYR A 185 3.43 -22.55 3.86
C TYR A 185 4.90 -22.96 3.73
N SER A 186 5.18 -24.23 3.43
CA SER A 186 6.56 -24.75 3.42
C SER A 186 7.22 -24.79 2.05
N VAL A 187 6.44 -24.80 0.96
CA VAL A 187 6.97 -24.94 -0.40
C VAL A 187 6.68 -23.70 -1.24
N LEU A 188 5.40 -23.33 -1.38
CA LEU A 188 4.99 -22.25 -2.29
C LEU A 188 5.31 -20.85 -1.74
N LEU A 189 4.87 -20.58 -0.50
CA LEU A 189 4.96 -19.23 0.08
C LEU A 189 6.40 -18.71 0.20
N PRO A 190 7.41 -19.51 0.61
CA PRO A 190 8.81 -19.07 0.66
C PRO A 190 9.37 -18.61 -0.70
N GLN A 191 8.95 -19.27 -1.78
CA GLN A 191 9.33 -18.90 -3.15
C GLN A 191 8.60 -17.66 -3.65
N ALA A 192 7.47 -17.33 -3.02
CA ALA A 192 6.61 -16.23 -3.42
C ALA A 192 6.66 -15.01 -2.51
N VAL A 193 7.46 -15.01 -1.44
CA VAL A 193 7.60 -13.90 -0.46
C VAL A 193 7.67 -12.50 -1.10
N PRO A 194 8.37 -12.26 -2.23
CA PRO A 194 8.45 -10.93 -2.82
C PRO A 194 7.07 -10.33 -3.18
N VAL A 195 6.11 -11.15 -3.61
CA VAL A 195 4.83 -10.64 -4.14
C VAL A 195 3.86 -10.20 -3.04
N PRO A 196 3.58 -11.01 -1.99
CA PRO A 196 2.84 -10.54 -0.82
C PRO A 196 3.47 -9.30 -0.18
N ALA A 197 4.80 -9.19 -0.18
CA ALA A 197 5.49 -8.01 0.37
C ALA A 197 5.22 -6.74 -0.46
N VAL A 198 5.29 -6.81 -1.79
CA VAL A 198 4.94 -5.70 -2.69
C VAL A 198 3.48 -5.29 -2.53
N ILE A 199 2.57 -6.27 -2.40
CA ILE A 199 1.15 -5.99 -2.18
C ILE A 199 0.94 -5.34 -0.81
N PHE A 200 1.57 -5.85 0.24
CA PHE A 200 1.51 -5.26 1.58
C PHE A 200 1.96 -3.79 1.54
N MET A 201 3.10 -3.51 0.91
CA MET A 201 3.60 -2.14 0.74
C MET A 201 2.61 -1.25 -0.01
N LYS A 202 2.03 -1.73 -1.11
CA LYS A 202 1.00 -0.99 -1.88
C LYS A 202 -0.21 -0.67 -1.01
N VAL A 203 -0.72 -1.65 -0.27
CA VAL A 203 -1.91 -1.51 0.57
C VAL A 203 -1.64 -0.54 1.72
N SER A 204 -0.51 -0.68 2.42
CA SER A 204 -0.12 0.22 3.50
C SER A 204 0.06 1.67 3.04
N GLY A 205 0.65 1.89 1.85
CA GLY A 205 0.78 3.23 1.26
C GLY A 205 -0.58 3.87 0.96
N ALA A 206 -1.51 3.10 0.39
CA ALA A 206 -2.87 3.57 0.10
C ALA A 206 -3.64 3.93 1.39
N LEU A 207 -3.54 3.09 2.42
CA LEU A 207 -4.15 3.31 3.75
C LEU A 207 -3.69 4.63 4.39
N HIS A 208 -2.39 4.90 4.35
CA HIS A 208 -1.84 6.14 4.92
C HIS A 208 -2.38 7.38 4.20
N THR A 209 -2.47 7.34 2.86
CA THR A 209 -3.03 8.47 2.09
C THR A 209 -4.53 8.68 2.31
N GLY A 210 -5.30 7.61 2.57
CA GLY A 210 -6.72 7.68 2.89
C GLY A 210 -6.99 8.29 4.27
N LEU A 211 -6.24 7.87 5.29
CA LEU A 211 -6.32 8.39 6.66
C LEU A 211 -5.91 9.88 6.73
N ALA A 212 -4.85 10.27 6.02
CA ALA A 212 -4.39 11.65 5.94
C ALA A 212 -5.45 12.60 5.35
N ARG A 213 -6.25 12.12 4.38
CA ARG A 213 -7.37 12.91 3.80
C ARG A 213 -8.59 12.99 4.72
N GLY A 214 -8.87 11.96 5.52
CA GLY A 214 -10.00 11.93 6.45
C GLY A 214 -9.81 12.85 7.66
N SER A 215 -8.59 12.98 8.19
CA SER A 215 -8.31 13.78 9.38
C SER A 215 -8.42 15.31 9.17
N GLY A 216 -8.32 15.79 7.92
CA GLY A 216 -8.38 17.22 7.61
C GLY A 216 -9.79 17.84 7.68
N LYS A 217 -10.86 17.03 7.74
CA LYS A 217 -12.25 17.52 7.79
C LYS A 217 -12.85 17.61 9.20
N GLY A 218 -12.16 17.12 10.22
CA GLY A 218 -12.65 17.13 11.61
C GLY A 218 -12.33 18.39 12.42
N MET A 219 -11.51 19.31 11.90
CA MET A 219 -11.05 20.51 12.63
C MET A 219 -11.84 21.79 12.33
N GLY A 220 -12.93 21.70 11.55
CA GLY A 220 -13.76 22.86 11.18
C GLY A 220 -15.06 23.01 11.97
N ASN A 221 -15.33 22.16 12.97
CA ASN A 221 -16.58 22.22 13.73
C ASN A 221 -16.36 21.80 15.19
N ARG A 222 -15.65 22.65 15.95
CA ARG A 222 -15.82 22.85 17.38
C ARG A 222 -15.45 24.29 17.71
#